data_AF-A0A962WQT3-F1
#
_entry.id   AF-A0A962WQT3-F1
#
_cell.length_a   1.000
_cell.length_b   1.000
_cell.length_c   1.000
_cell.angle_alpha   90.00
_cell.angle_beta   90.00
_cell.angle_gamma   90.00
#
_symmetry.space_group_name_H-M   'P 1'
#
loop_
_entity.id
_entity.type
_entity.pdbx_description
1 polymer ?
#
loop_
_entity_poly.entity_id
_entity_poly.type
_entity_poly.pdbx_seq_one_letter_code
_entity_poly.pdbx_strand_id
1 'polypeptide(L)'
;MHDDNPQLDGRVYEYTYDDGGSVVLEFDDGRLAYRWLSGPFAGVAQNALEYRARVIGNGVLVVNWHDAANGNFVTLLLDPGHRTIYSSGIIGYGRDDMTTLFDVGRITRAPGGA
;
A
#
# COMPACT_ATOMS: atom_id res chain seq x y z
N MET A 1 8.42 23.28 -7.52
CA MET A 1 7.02 22.87 -7.27
C MET A 1 7.04 21.37 -7.01
N HIS A 2 7.23 20.95 -5.76
CA HIS A 2 7.12 19.56 -5.25
C HIS A 2 6.93 19.68 -3.72
N ASP A 3 5.75 20.15 -3.29
CA ASP A 3 5.36 20.23 -1.87
C ASP A 3 4.28 19.19 -1.52
N ASP A 4 4.19 18.10 -2.29
CA ASP A 4 3.05 17.17 -2.23
C ASP A 4 3.27 15.95 -1.32
N ASN A 5 4.37 15.82 -0.57
CA ASN A 5 4.55 14.58 0.21
C ASN A 5 5.38 14.63 1.51
N PRO A 6 4.85 15.25 2.60
CA PRO A 6 5.38 15.01 3.96
C PRO A 6 4.44 14.20 4.88
N GLN A 7 3.32 13.65 4.38
CA GLN A 7 2.32 13.04 5.29
C GLN A 7 2.50 11.55 5.58
N LEU A 8 3.17 10.79 4.70
CA LEU A 8 3.38 9.35 4.93
C LEU A 8 4.79 9.01 5.43
N ASP A 9 5.80 9.84 5.19
CA ASP A 9 7.16 9.54 5.65
C ASP A 9 7.24 9.30 7.18
N GLY A 10 8.00 8.28 7.56
CA GLY A 10 8.11 7.79 8.94
C GLY A 10 6.94 6.93 9.40
N ARG A 11 5.97 6.60 8.54
CA ARG A 11 4.78 5.82 8.91
C ARG A 11 4.91 4.35 8.52
N VAL A 12 4.36 3.50 9.37
CA VAL A 12 4.18 2.07 9.12
C VAL A 12 2.70 1.72 9.24
N TYR A 13 2.18 1.04 8.24
CA TYR A 13 0.83 0.51 8.24
C TYR A 13 0.89 -1.00 8.08
N GLU A 14 0.12 -1.71 8.90
CA GLU A 14 -0.16 -3.12 8.67
C GLU A 14 -1.65 -3.26 8.43
N TYR A 15 -2.03 -4.07 7.45
CA TYR A 15 -3.42 -4.33 7.16
C TYR A 15 -3.63 -5.74 6.66
N THR A 16 -4.87 -6.22 6.78
CA THR A 16 -5.29 -7.55 6.37
C THR A 16 -6.53 -7.44 5.49
N TYR A 17 -6.47 -8.02 4.29
CA TYR A 17 -7.61 -8.20 3.40
C TYR A 17 -8.59 -9.23 3.97
N ASP A 18 -9.83 -9.22 3.48
CA ASP A 18 -10.87 -10.16 3.92
C ASP A 18 -10.52 -11.63 3.59
N ASP A 19 -9.67 -11.87 2.60
CA ASP A 19 -9.15 -13.20 2.24
C ASP A 19 -8.03 -13.70 3.19
N GLY A 20 -7.63 -12.90 4.18
CA GLY A 20 -6.57 -13.21 5.14
C GLY A 20 -5.16 -12.84 4.68
N GLY A 21 -5.00 -12.26 3.49
CA GLY A 21 -3.74 -11.69 3.03
C GLY A 21 -3.36 -10.46 3.87
N SER A 22 -2.18 -10.48 4.49
CA SER A 22 -1.71 -9.38 5.34
C SER A 22 -0.46 -8.74 4.77
N VAL A 23 -0.41 -7.41 4.83
CA VAL A 23 0.66 -6.60 4.22
C VAL A 23 1.16 -5.56 5.23
N VAL A 24 2.48 -5.40 5.31
CA VAL A 24 3.13 -4.25 5.95
C VAL A 24 3.56 -3.28 4.87
N LEU A 25 3.29 -1.98 5.08
CA LEU A 25 3.80 -0.86 4.31
C LEU A 25 4.64 0.03 5.22
N GLU A 26 5.83 0.37 4.76
CA GLU A 26 6.75 1.30 5.42
C GLU A 26 7.06 2.45 4.47
N PHE A 27 6.97 3.67 4.96
CA PHE A 27 7.19 4.89 4.20
C PHE A 27 8.35 5.68 4.81
N ASP A 28 9.36 6.00 4.01
CA ASP A 28 10.56 6.71 4.46
C ASP A 28 11.21 7.47 3.30
N ASP A 29 11.55 8.75 3.51
CA ASP A 29 12.23 9.62 2.53
C ASP A 29 11.65 9.54 1.10
N GLY A 30 10.31 9.64 0.97
CA GLY A 30 9.62 9.53 -0.31
C GLY A 30 9.66 8.14 -0.95
N ARG A 31 10.09 7.12 -0.21
CA ARG A 31 10.14 5.71 -0.63
C ARG A 31 9.14 4.86 0.14
N LEU A 32 8.68 3.80 -0.52
CA LEU A 32 7.80 2.78 0.02
C LEU A 32 8.54 1.43 0.02
N ALA A 33 8.38 0.70 1.12
CA ALA A 33 8.62 -0.72 1.19
C ALA A 33 7.33 -1.45 1.53
N TYR A 34 7.15 -2.65 0.99
CA TYR A 34 6.05 -3.53 1.34
C TYR A 34 6.50 -4.95 1.58
N ARG A 35 5.74 -5.68 2.40
CA ARG A 35 5.93 -7.12 2.63
C ARG A 35 4.61 -7.80 2.88
N TRP A 36 4.34 -8.86 2.13
CA TRP A 36 3.22 -9.76 2.42
C TRP A 36 3.61 -10.71 3.54
N LEU A 37 2.90 -10.64 4.66
CA LEU A 37 3.08 -11.49 5.83
C LEU A 37 2.33 -12.83 5.70
N SER A 38 1.16 -12.80 5.05
CA SER A 38 0.27 -13.95 4.88
C SER A 38 -0.51 -13.86 3.58
N GLY A 39 -1.24 -14.94 3.25
CA GLY A 39 -2.06 -15.05 2.04
C GLY A 39 -1.29 -15.58 0.82
N PRO A 40 -1.91 -15.53 -0.37
CA PRO A 40 -1.34 -16.12 -1.60
C PRO A 40 0.04 -15.56 -1.99
N PHE A 41 0.35 -14.35 -1.55
CA PHE A 41 1.61 -13.66 -1.85
C PHE A 41 2.59 -13.63 -0.67
N ALA A 42 2.38 -14.44 0.38
CA ALA A 42 3.25 -14.46 1.56
C ALA A 42 4.74 -14.59 1.19
N GLY A 43 5.58 -13.74 1.78
CA GLY A 43 7.02 -13.68 1.50
C GLY A 43 7.41 -12.76 0.34
N VAL A 44 6.46 -12.32 -0.50
CA VAL A 44 6.73 -11.30 -1.52
C VAL A 44 6.97 -9.95 -0.84
N ALA A 45 8.05 -9.28 -1.22
CA ALA A 45 8.44 -7.99 -0.65
C ALA A 45 9.19 -7.14 -1.67
N GLN A 46 9.08 -5.82 -1.52
CA GLN A 46 9.96 -4.86 -2.17
C GLN A 46 10.28 -3.69 -1.24
N ASN A 47 11.31 -2.93 -1.60
CA ASN A 47 11.78 -1.76 -0.88
C ASN A 47 12.18 -0.67 -1.89
N ALA A 48 12.43 0.53 -1.38
CA ALA A 48 12.92 1.68 -2.13
C ALA A 48 12.07 2.08 -3.36
N LEU A 49 10.77 1.74 -3.36
CA LEU A 49 9.84 2.09 -4.42
C LEU A 49 9.46 3.56 -4.31
N GLU A 50 9.43 4.28 -5.44
CA GLU A 50 8.85 5.62 -5.43
C GLU A 50 7.35 5.54 -5.24
N TYR A 51 6.82 6.34 -4.32
CA TYR A 51 5.38 6.47 -4.14
C TYR A 51 4.95 7.92 -4.36
N ARG A 52 3.69 8.06 -4.76
CA ARG A 52 3.01 9.36 -4.80
C ARG A 52 1.83 9.29 -3.88
N ALA A 53 1.66 10.31 -3.04
CA ALA A 53 0.50 10.40 -2.18
C ALA A 53 -0.11 11.79 -2.19
N ARG A 54 -1.40 11.87 -1.88
CA ARG A 54 -2.10 13.13 -1.61
C ARG A 54 -3.32 12.89 -0.72
N VAL A 55 -3.70 13.90 0.06
CA VAL A 55 -4.96 13.88 0.81
C VAL A 55 -6.12 14.23 -0.13
N ILE A 56 -7.21 13.47 -0.05
CA ILE A 56 -8.42 13.70 -0.86
C ILE A 56 -9.65 14.15 -0.05
N GLY A 57 -9.52 14.27 1.28
CA GLY A 57 -10.54 14.80 2.18
C GLY A 57 -10.68 13.95 3.45
N ASN A 58 -11.13 14.55 4.55
CA ASN A 58 -11.40 13.85 5.83
C ASN A 58 -10.23 12.98 6.35
N GLY A 59 -8.99 13.36 6.05
CA GLY A 59 -7.81 12.57 6.45
C GLY A 59 -7.58 11.30 5.63
N VAL A 60 -8.35 11.07 4.55
CA VAL A 60 -8.14 9.97 3.61
C VAL A 60 -7.00 10.33 2.65
N LEU A 61 -6.06 9.40 2.48
CA LEU A 61 -4.95 9.53 1.55
C LEU A 61 -5.14 8.61 0.34
N VAL A 62 -4.85 9.12 -0.85
CA VAL A 62 -4.59 8.29 -2.02
C VAL A 62 -3.09 8.09 -2.09
N VAL A 63 -2.64 6.86 -2.20
CA VAL A 63 -1.23 6.52 -2.48
C VAL A 63 -1.17 5.61 -3.70
N ASN A 64 -0.18 5.79 -4.56
CA ASN A 64 0.16 4.80 -5.57
C ASN A 64 1.67 4.60 -5.68
N TRP A 65 2.05 3.45 -6.18
CA TRP A 65 3.42 3.14 -6.56
C TRP A 65 3.44 2.19 -7.75
N HIS A 66 4.58 2.20 -8.43
CA HIS A 66 4.88 1.30 -9.54
C HIS A 66 6.07 0.43 -9.16
N ASP A 67 5.82 -0.86 -9.00
CA ASP A 67 6.86 -1.87 -8.84
C ASP A 67 7.07 -2.58 -10.17
N ALA A 68 7.97 -2.00 -10.98
CA ALA A 68 8.28 -2.50 -12.30
C ALA A 68 8.95 -3.88 -12.30
N ALA A 69 9.66 -4.24 -11.22
CA ALA A 69 10.39 -5.50 -11.12
C ALA A 69 9.44 -6.69 -11.06
N ASN A 70 8.31 -6.56 -10.37
CA ASN A 70 7.30 -7.61 -10.27
C ASN A 70 6.09 -7.40 -11.21
N GLY A 71 6.08 -6.31 -11.99
CA GLY A 71 4.96 -5.98 -12.86
C GLY A 71 3.73 -5.53 -12.08
N ASN A 72 3.88 -4.77 -11.00
CA ASN A 72 2.77 -4.35 -10.15
C ASN A 72 2.55 -2.84 -10.24
N PHE A 73 1.30 -2.41 -10.41
CA PHE A 73 0.91 -1.02 -10.22
C PHE A 73 -0.26 -0.98 -9.24
N VAL A 74 -0.08 -0.33 -8.10
CA VAL A 74 -1.06 -0.38 -7.01
C VAL A 74 -1.42 1.04 -6.58
N THR A 75 -2.71 1.24 -6.35
CA THR A 75 -3.28 2.43 -5.73
C THR A 75 -4.04 2.01 -4.48
N LEU A 76 -3.80 2.70 -3.37
CA LEU A 76 -4.55 2.51 -2.14
C LEU A 76 -5.26 3.81 -1.74
N LEU A 77 -6.47 3.68 -1.23
CA LEU A 77 -7.12 4.68 -0.40
C LEU A 77 -6.91 4.27 1.05
N LEU A 78 -6.06 5.01 1.75
CA LEU A 78 -5.81 4.84 3.18
C LEU A 78 -6.81 5.71 3.96
N ASP A 79 -7.68 5.08 4.73
CA ASP A 79 -8.58 5.76 5.67
C ASP A 79 -8.23 5.33 7.12
N PRO A 80 -7.25 6.01 7.75
CA PRO A 80 -6.87 5.71 9.13
C PRO A 80 -8.00 5.95 10.13
N GLY A 81 -8.91 6.89 9.85
CA GLY A 81 -10.03 7.24 10.73
C GLY A 81 -11.02 6.08 10.87
N HIS A 82 -11.29 5.39 9.75
CA HIS A 82 -12.14 4.19 9.73
C HIS A 82 -11.35 2.87 9.76
N ARG A 83 -10.03 2.91 9.99
CA ARG A 83 -9.12 1.75 9.97
C ARG A 83 -9.31 0.86 8.74
N THR A 84 -9.52 1.47 7.58
CA THR A 84 -9.86 0.78 6.34
C THR A 84 -8.87 1.17 5.26
N ILE A 85 -8.54 0.20 4.39
CA ILE A 85 -7.81 0.44 3.16
C ILE A 85 -8.62 -0.08 1.99
N TYR A 86 -8.71 0.69 0.92
CA TYR A 86 -9.25 0.22 -0.35
C TYR A 86 -8.11 0.11 -1.34
N SER A 87 -8.05 -1.01 -2.06
CA SER A 87 -6.95 -1.31 -2.96
C SER A 87 -7.47 -1.48 -4.36
N SER A 88 -6.76 -0.89 -5.32
CA SER A 88 -6.95 -1.15 -6.74
C SER A 88 -5.58 -1.30 -7.40
N GLY A 89 -5.39 -2.32 -8.22
CA GLY A 89 -4.12 -2.50 -8.88
C GLY A 89 -4.11 -3.53 -9.98
N ILE A 90 -3.02 -3.52 -10.75
CA ILE A 90 -2.66 -4.57 -11.68
C ILE A 90 -1.47 -5.30 -11.07
N ILE A 91 -1.57 -6.62 -10.94
CA ILE A 91 -0.55 -7.48 -10.35
C ILE A 91 0.02 -8.37 -11.46
N GLY A 92 1.35 -8.37 -11.61
CA GLY A 92 2.04 -9.19 -12.60
C GLY A 92 1.78 -8.81 -14.06
N TYR A 93 1.60 -7.53 -14.40
CA TYR A 93 1.43 -7.10 -15.79
C TYR A 93 2.56 -7.62 -16.67
N GLY A 94 2.22 -8.09 -17.87
CA GLY A 94 3.16 -8.71 -18.79
C GLY A 94 3.49 -10.18 -18.50
N ARG A 95 2.88 -10.80 -17.47
CA ARG A 95 2.97 -12.23 -17.18
C ARG A 95 1.66 -12.94 -17.51
N ASP A 96 1.71 -14.27 -17.71
CA ASP A 96 0.53 -15.10 -18.01
C ASP A 96 -0.45 -15.18 -16.83
N ASP A 97 0.03 -14.97 -15.61
CA ASP A 97 -0.73 -15.01 -14.36
C ASP A 97 -1.21 -13.62 -13.90
N MET A 98 -1.19 -12.63 -14.80
CA MET A 98 -1.63 -11.26 -14.49
C MET A 98 -3.06 -11.26 -13.93
N THR A 99 -3.27 -10.49 -12.88
CA THR A 99 -4.60 -10.28 -12.29
C THR A 99 -4.82 -8.83 -11.87
N THR A 100 -6.07 -8.47 -11.59
CA THR A 100 -6.43 -7.19 -11.01
C THR A 100 -6.75 -7.34 -9.54
N LEU A 101 -6.25 -6.42 -8.72
CA LEU A 101 -6.64 -6.26 -7.33
C LEU A 101 -7.77 -5.21 -7.27
N PHE A 102 -8.87 -5.55 -6.62
CA PHE A 102 -9.93 -4.60 -6.26
C PHE A 102 -10.60 -5.08 -4.98
N ASP A 103 -10.04 -4.66 -3.84
CA ASP A 103 -10.38 -5.26 -2.55
C ASP A 103 -10.33 -4.23 -1.40
N VAL A 104 -10.88 -4.61 -0.26
CA VAL A 104 -10.87 -3.86 0.98
C VAL A 104 -10.09 -4.62 2.04
N GLY A 105 -9.33 -3.89 2.85
CA GLY A 105 -8.61 -4.44 3.99
C GLY A 105 -8.83 -3.61 5.25
N ARG A 106 -8.53 -4.23 6.39
CA ARG A 106 -8.57 -3.59 7.70
C ARG A 106 -7.17 -3.26 8.16
N ILE A 107 -6.96 -2.02 8.58
CA ILE A 107 -5.72 -1.58 9.20
C ILE A 107 -5.63 -2.22 10.59
N THR A 108 -4.67 -3.12 10.77
CA THR A 108 -4.39 -3.85 12.02
C THR A 108 -3.37 -3.09 12.86
N ARG A 109 -2.43 -2.36 12.23
CA ARG A 109 -1.49 -1.46 12.89
C ARG A 109 -1.40 -0.13 12.14
N ALA A 110 -1.42 0.97 12.88
CA ALA A 110 -1.25 2.32 12.35
C ALA A 110 -0.11 3.05 13.09
N PRO A 111 0.47 4.10 12.50
CA PRO A 111 1.51 4.89 13.15
C PRO A 111 1.01 5.47 14.47
N GLY A 112 1.78 5.26 15.55
CA GLY A 112 1.46 5.82 16.88
C GLY A 112 0.50 4.99 17.74
N GLY A 113 0.15 3.76 17.37
CA GLY A 113 -0.66 2.86 18.19
C GLY A 113 -0.08 1.46 18.33
N ALA A 114 0.01 0.98 19.57
CA ALA A 114 0.04 -0.44 19.92
C ALA A 114 -1.39 -1.00 20.00
#